data_AF-A0A7W1LYG9-F1
#
_entry.id   AF-A0A7W1LYG9-F1
#
_cell.length_a   1.000
_cell.length_b   1.000
_cell.length_c   1.000
_cell.angle_alpha   90.00
_cell.angle_beta   90.00
_cell.angle_gamma   90.00
#
_symmetry.space_group_name_H-M   'P 1'
#
loop_
_entity.id
_entity.type
_entity.pdbx_description
1 polymer ?
#
loop_
_entity_poly.entity_id
_entity_poly.type
_entity_poly.pdbx_seq_one_letter_code
_entity_poly.pdbx_strand_id
1 'polypeptide(L)'
;MAVSLLLFALISSAAWNSTGAQPLPAQRGYDQSFFKGLEWRSIGPYRGGRVTAVAGVTTQPFVYYFGSVGGGVWKTTDAGSNWMPISDGAFGTGSVGGIGICESDPNVIYDGMGESPIRGNVSHGDGVYKSTDAGKTWKRVGLEDTRQIGRVRVHPRNPDIVYVAAIGHIFGPNEQRGVFRSKDGGKTWEKILYRNDRTGAIDLVIDPTNANILYAGFWDVRRTPYSLESGGAGSGLFKS
;
A
#
# COMPACT_ATOMS: atom_id res chain seq x y z
N MET A 1 38.38 61.56 34.29
CA MET A 1 37.12 62.26 34.58
C MET A 1 35.98 61.27 34.34
N ALA A 2 35.17 61.06 35.37
CA ALA A 2 33.92 60.31 35.33
C ALA A 2 32.87 61.03 34.46
N VAL A 3 31.87 60.29 33.95
CA VAL A 3 30.49 60.31 34.47
C VAL A 3 29.67 59.25 33.73
N SER A 4 28.88 58.53 34.53
CA SER A 4 27.85 57.54 34.21
C SER A 4 26.56 58.20 33.70
N LEU A 5 25.78 57.52 32.86
CA LEU A 5 24.32 57.64 32.92
C LEU A 5 23.64 56.40 32.34
N LEU A 6 23.02 55.62 33.24
CA LEU A 6 22.04 54.59 32.93
C LEU A 6 20.78 55.23 32.33
N LEU A 7 20.19 54.60 31.31
CA LEU A 7 18.76 54.68 31.07
C LEU A 7 18.15 53.29 31.27
N PHE A 8 17.40 53.14 32.37
CA PHE A 8 16.44 52.07 32.56
C PHE A 8 15.19 52.38 31.72
N ALA A 9 14.91 51.56 30.70
CA ALA A 9 13.60 51.54 30.07
C ALA A 9 12.71 50.55 30.83
N LEU A 10 11.68 51.05 31.49
CA LEU A 10 10.59 50.25 32.05
C LEU A 10 9.89 49.52 30.91
N ILE A 11 10.12 48.22 30.78
CA ILE A 11 9.25 47.35 30.00
C ILE A 11 8.04 47.05 30.90
N SER A 12 6.95 47.78 30.69
CA SER A 12 5.66 47.40 31.26
C SER A 12 5.27 46.04 30.70
N SER A 13 5.24 45.02 31.56
CA SER A 13 4.67 43.72 31.26
C SER A 13 3.16 43.84 31.07
N ALA A 14 2.74 44.29 29.89
CA ALA A 14 1.37 44.07 29.44
C ALA A 14 1.27 42.58 29.11
N ALA A 15 0.78 41.81 30.09
CA ALA A 15 0.39 40.42 29.87
C ALA A 15 -0.53 40.39 28.64
N TRP A 16 -0.04 39.81 27.55
CA TRP A 16 -0.92 39.34 26.50
C TRP A 16 -1.74 38.24 27.15
N ASN A 17 -2.92 38.61 27.65
CA ASN A 17 -3.96 37.65 27.92
C ASN A 17 -4.18 36.93 26.60
N SER A 18 -3.64 35.71 26.50
CA SER A 18 -4.07 34.75 25.51
C SER A 18 -5.58 34.69 25.64
N THR A 19 -6.29 35.30 24.69
CA THR A 19 -7.70 35.02 24.49
C THR A 19 -7.75 33.53 24.22
N GLY A 20 -8.05 32.75 25.27
CA GLY A 20 -8.16 31.31 25.17
C GLY A 20 -9.07 31.02 24.00
N ALA A 21 -8.60 30.20 23.05
CA ALA A 21 -9.43 29.72 21.97
C ALA A 21 -10.75 29.24 22.59
N GLN A 22 -11.87 29.86 22.20
CA GLN A 22 -13.16 29.42 22.71
C GLN A 22 -13.28 27.92 22.38
N PRO A 23 -13.68 27.09 23.36
CA PRO A 23 -13.96 25.69 23.09
C PRO A 23 -14.92 25.64 21.91
N LEU A 24 -14.56 24.88 20.87
CA LEU A 24 -15.49 24.62 19.77
C LEU A 24 -16.82 24.15 20.40
N PRO A 25 -17.97 24.72 19.99
CA PRO A 25 -19.24 24.29 20.50
C PRO A 25 -19.32 22.77 20.37
N ALA A 26 -19.68 22.08 21.45
CA ALA A 26 -19.79 20.64 21.48
C ALA A 26 -20.60 20.20 20.25
N GLN A 27 -20.00 19.36 19.40
CA GLN A 27 -20.70 18.79 18.26
C GLN A 27 -21.96 18.13 18.81
N ARG A 28 -23.13 18.66 18.45
CA ARG A 28 -24.41 18.02 18.76
C ARG A 28 -24.37 16.66 18.08
N GLY A 29 -24.21 15.61 18.87
CA GLY A 29 -24.32 14.25 18.38
C GLY A 29 -25.73 14.05 17.83
N TYR A 30 -25.83 13.68 16.56
CA TYR A 30 -27.09 13.25 15.97
C TYR A 30 -27.37 11.82 16.42
N ASP A 31 -28.63 11.50 16.71
CA ASP A 31 -29.02 10.11 16.98
C ASP A 31 -28.80 9.27 15.72
N GLN A 32 -27.91 8.27 15.81
CA GLN A 32 -27.60 7.39 14.68
C GLN A 32 -28.76 6.45 14.31
N SER A 33 -29.79 6.33 15.17
CA SER A 33 -31.00 5.55 14.88
C SER A 33 -31.69 6.02 13.60
N PHE A 34 -31.66 7.32 13.29
CA PHE A 34 -32.23 7.90 12.07
C PHE A 34 -31.54 7.43 10.78
N PHE A 35 -30.32 6.90 10.87
CA PHE A 35 -29.53 6.49 9.71
C PHE A 35 -29.44 4.96 9.54
N LYS A 36 -30.06 4.17 10.43
CA LYS A 36 -29.97 2.69 10.40
C LYS A 36 -30.52 2.05 9.12
N GLY A 37 -31.41 2.75 8.39
CA GLY A 37 -31.96 2.30 7.11
C GLY A 37 -31.24 2.87 5.89
N LEU A 38 -30.16 3.66 6.06
CA LEU A 38 -29.41 4.19 4.94
C LEU A 38 -28.34 3.20 4.48
N GLU A 39 -28.33 2.93 3.18
CA GLU A 39 -27.32 2.11 2.55
C GLU A 39 -26.44 2.96 1.62
N TRP A 40 -25.14 2.72 1.67
CA TRP A 40 -24.23 3.29 0.70
C TRP A 40 -24.48 2.67 -0.67
N ARG A 41 -24.60 3.53 -1.68
CA ARG A 41 -24.67 3.10 -3.09
C ARG A 41 -23.68 3.87 -3.92
N SER A 42 -23.07 3.19 -4.88
CA SER A 42 -22.29 3.88 -5.91
C SER A 42 -23.22 4.71 -6.80
N ILE A 43 -22.90 5.99 -6.96
CA ILE A 43 -23.57 6.90 -7.90
C ILE A 43 -22.79 7.04 -9.23
N GLY A 44 -21.71 6.27 -9.37
CA GLY A 44 -20.84 6.29 -10.53
C GLY A 44 -19.69 7.31 -10.45
N PRO A 45 -18.79 7.29 -11.46
CA PRO A 45 -18.86 6.46 -12.66
C PRO A 45 -18.67 4.96 -12.38
N TYR A 46 -19.41 4.10 -13.10
CA TYR A 46 -19.40 2.64 -12.90
C TYR A 46 -18.15 1.95 -13.48
N ARG A 47 -17.31 2.69 -14.20
CA ARG A 47 -16.04 2.24 -14.78
C ARG A 47 -15.06 3.41 -14.73
N GLY A 48 -13.81 3.13 -14.36
CA GLY A 48 -12.72 4.10 -14.46
C GLY A 48 -11.85 4.18 -13.22
N GLY A 49 -10.96 5.17 -13.23
CA GLY A 49 -9.90 5.30 -12.24
C GLY A 49 -8.62 4.59 -12.66
N ARG A 50 -7.55 4.86 -11.92
CA ARG A 50 -6.23 4.27 -12.17
C ARG A 50 -6.19 2.87 -11.55
N VAL A 51 -5.71 1.91 -12.34
CA VAL A 51 -5.49 0.51 -11.95
C VAL A 51 -4.01 0.21 -12.07
N THR A 52 -3.46 -0.44 -11.04
CA THR A 52 -2.03 -0.71 -10.91
C THR A 52 -1.71 -2.18 -10.70
N ALA A 53 -2.70 -2.97 -10.30
CA ALA A 53 -2.58 -4.41 -10.16
C ALA A 53 -3.71 -5.11 -10.94
N VAL A 54 -3.36 -6.20 -11.62
CA VAL A 54 -4.32 -7.08 -12.30
C VAL A 54 -3.89 -8.53 -12.10
N ALA A 55 -4.87 -9.41 -11.90
CA ALA A 55 -4.63 -10.85 -11.82
C ALA A 55 -5.81 -11.62 -12.43
N GLY A 56 -5.51 -12.70 -13.15
CA GLY A 56 -6.50 -13.63 -13.68
C GLY A 56 -6.34 -15.01 -13.06
N VAL A 57 -7.40 -15.81 -13.12
CA VAL A 57 -7.39 -17.20 -12.67
C VAL A 57 -7.29 -18.11 -13.88
N THR A 58 -6.18 -18.84 -14.02
CA THR A 58 -5.88 -19.65 -15.22
C THR A 58 -6.89 -20.79 -15.45
N THR A 59 -7.53 -21.29 -14.39
CA THR A 59 -8.56 -22.32 -14.44
C THR A 59 -9.98 -21.78 -14.61
N GLN A 60 -10.18 -20.46 -14.55
CA GLN A 60 -11.50 -19.81 -14.57
C GLN A 60 -11.47 -18.59 -15.51
N PRO A 61 -11.71 -18.77 -16.83
CA PRO A 61 -11.46 -17.76 -17.86
C PRO A 61 -12.36 -16.52 -17.79
N PHE A 62 -13.36 -16.49 -16.91
CA PHE A 62 -14.21 -15.31 -16.70
C PHE A 62 -13.91 -14.60 -15.37
N VAL A 63 -12.95 -15.09 -14.60
CA VAL A 63 -12.61 -14.57 -13.28
C VAL A 63 -11.31 -13.78 -13.33
N TYR A 64 -11.44 -12.47 -13.04
CA TYR A 64 -10.33 -11.54 -12.98
C TYR A 64 -10.47 -10.62 -11.77
N TYR A 65 -9.34 -10.08 -11.35
CA TYR A 65 -9.22 -9.14 -10.25
C TYR A 65 -8.44 -7.93 -10.72
N PHE A 66 -8.84 -6.75 -10.27
CA PHE A 66 -8.01 -5.56 -10.38
C PHE A 66 -7.88 -4.86 -9.04
N GLY A 67 -6.73 -4.25 -8.83
CA GLY A 67 -6.41 -3.37 -7.72
C GLY A 67 -6.35 -1.94 -8.21
N SER A 68 -7.22 -1.10 -7.65
CA SER A 68 -7.29 0.31 -8.00
C SER A 68 -6.43 1.17 -7.08
N VAL A 69 -6.21 2.41 -7.51
CA VAL A 69 -5.58 3.42 -6.65
C VAL A 69 -6.66 4.21 -5.93
N GLY A 70 -6.80 3.94 -4.62
CA GLY A 70 -7.76 4.60 -3.75
C GLY A 70 -9.15 3.93 -3.68
N GLY A 71 -9.38 2.82 -4.38
CA GLY A 71 -10.66 2.11 -4.40
C GLY A 71 -10.59 0.62 -4.12
N GLY A 72 -9.46 0.11 -3.59
CA GLY A 72 -9.30 -1.28 -3.19
C GLY A 72 -9.31 -2.28 -4.34
N VAL A 73 -9.73 -3.52 -4.04
CA VAL A 73 -9.75 -4.66 -4.96
C VAL A 73 -11.16 -4.94 -5.45
N TRP A 74 -11.26 -5.20 -6.75
CA TRP A 74 -12.48 -5.53 -7.45
C TRP A 74 -12.34 -6.88 -8.14
N LYS A 75 -13.46 -7.61 -8.21
CA LYS A 75 -13.56 -8.93 -8.84
C LYS A 75 -14.64 -8.93 -9.90
N THR A 76 -14.37 -9.61 -11.00
CA THR A 76 -15.38 -10.01 -11.99
C THR A 76 -15.46 -11.53 -12.06
N THR A 77 -16.63 -12.04 -12.43
CA THR A 77 -16.85 -13.46 -12.75
C THR A 77 -17.52 -13.64 -14.11
N ASP A 78 -17.62 -12.56 -14.90
CA ASP A 78 -18.31 -12.49 -16.19
C ASP A 78 -17.46 -11.74 -17.24
N ALA A 79 -16.15 -11.99 -17.19
CA ALA A 79 -15.16 -11.47 -18.14
C ALA A 79 -15.08 -9.94 -18.18
N GLY A 80 -15.33 -9.28 -17.05
CA GLY A 80 -15.21 -7.83 -16.91
C GLY A 80 -16.46 -7.06 -17.32
N SER A 81 -17.58 -7.74 -17.58
CA SER A 81 -18.86 -7.11 -17.85
C SER A 81 -19.37 -6.35 -16.62
N ASN A 82 -19.28 -7.00 -15.46
CA ASN A 82 -19.58 -6.45 -14.14
C ASN A 82 -18.40 -6.64 -13.18
N TRP A 83 -18.28 -5.71 -12.22
CA TRP A 83 -17.24 -5.70 -11.21
C TRP A 83 -17.84 -5.46 -9.82
N MET A 84 -17.41 -6.26 -8.85
CA MET A 84 -17.83 -6.19 -7.46
C MET A 84 -16.65 -5.74 -6.60
N PRO A 85 -16.82 -4.74 -5.71
CA PRO A 85 -15.80 -4.44 -4.72
C PRO A 85 -15.74 -5.60 -3.72
N ILE A 86 -14.53 -6.04 -3.38
CA ILE A 86 -14.33 -7.20 -2.50
C ILE A 86 -13.42 -6.88 -1.30
N SER A 87 -13.03 -5.62 -1.13
CA SER A 87 -12.15 -5.17 -0.03
C SER A 87 -12.83 -4.20 0.95
N ASP A 88 -14.08 -3.82 0.69
CA ASP A 88 -14.80 -2.81 1.47
C ASP A 88 -14.93 -3.24 2.94
N GLY A 89 -14.57 -2.34 3.85
CA GLY A 89 -14.58 -2.58 5.30
C GLY A 89 -13.44 -3.47 5.82
N ALA A 90 -12.62 -4.07 4.94
CA ALA A 90 -11.54 -4.98 5.34
C ALA A 90 -10.14 -4.32 5.33
N PHE A 91 -9.89 -3.42 4.37
CA PHE A 91 -8.57 -2.81 4.20
C PHE A 91 -8.43 -1.49 4.98
N GLY A 92 -7.24 -1.22 5.51
CA GLY A 92 -6.92 0.04 6.18
C GLY A 92 -6.54 1.17 5.20
N THR A 93 -6.16 0.81 3.97
CA THR A 93 -5.84 1.74 2.89
C THR A 93 -6.51 1.34 1.57
N GLY A 94 -6.66 2.30 0.65
CA GLY A 94 -7.40 2.07 -0.60
C GLY A 94 -6.54 1.79 -1.84
N SER A 95 -5.21 1.88 -1.76
CA SER A 95 -4.35 1.76 -2.94
C SER A 95 -3.69 0.40 -3.01
N VAL A 96 -3.82 -0.27 -4.16
CA VAL A 96 -3.33 -1.63 -4.36
C VAL A 96 -2.12 -1.64 -5.29
N GLY A 97 -1.05 -2.26 -4.85
CA GLY A 97 0.23 -2.34 -5.56
C GLY A 97 0.43 -3.62 -6.34
N GLY A 98 -0.03 -4.75 -5.82
CA GLY A 98 0.10 -6.05 -6.48
C GLY A 98 -0.83 -7.11 -5.94
N ILE A 99 -1.44 -7.88 -6.84
CA ILE A 99 -2.31 -9.03 -6.51
C ILE A 99 -1.58 -10.31 -6.91
N GLY A 100 -1.44 -11.24 -5.96
CA GLY A 100 -0.92 -12.59 -6.18
C GLY A 100 -1.99 -13.63 -5.91
N ILE A 101 -2.26 -14.50 -6.88
CA ILE A 101 -3.21 -15.62 -6.76
C ILE A 101 -2.42 -16.93 -6.79
N CYS A 102 -2.77 -17.88 -5.92
CA CYS A 102 -2.19 -19.22 -5.98
C CYS A 102 -2.79 -20.02 -7.14
N GLU A 103 -1.95 -20.55 -8.03
CA GLU A 103 -2.42 -21.34 -9.18
C GLU A 103 -3.05 -22.67 -8.75
N SER A 104 -2.48 -23.35 -7.74
CA SER A 104 -3.03 -24.61 -7.22
C SER A 104 -4.31 -24.44 -6.39
N ASP A 105 -4.56 -23.25 -5.84
CA ASP A 105 -5.79 -22.94 -5.11
C ASP A 105 -6.19 -21.46 -5.30
N PRO A 106 -7.03 -21.16 -6.32
CA PRO A 106 -7.46 -19.79 -6.61
C PRO A 106 -8.28 -19.11 -5.52
N ASN A 107 -8.67 -19.81 -4.45
CA ASN A 107 -9.28 -19.17 -3.29
C ASN A 107 -8.26 -18.38 -2.47
N VAL A 108 -6.98 -18.73 -2.57
CA VAL A 108 -5.89 -18.05 -1.86
C VAL A 108 -5.37 -16.88 -2.68
N ILE A 109 -5.59 -15.69 -2.14
CA ILE A 109 -5.18 -14.43 -2.74
C ILE A 109 -4.37 -13.65 -1.72
N TYR A 110 -3.27 -13.06 -2.16
CA TYR A 110 -2.50 -12.09 -1.42
C TYR A 110 -2.55 -10.74 -2.13
N ASP A 111 -2.84 -9.70 -1.39
CA ASP A 111 -2.88 -8.33 -1.90
C ASP A 111 -1.84 -7.47 -1.19
N GLY A 112 -0.95 -6.86 -1.97
CA GLY A 112 0.08 -5.95 -1.51
C GLY A 112 -0.38 -4.51 -1.69
N MET A 113 -0.42 -3.77 -0.60
CA MET A 113 -0.93 -2.40 -0.58
C MET A 113 0.12 -1.38 -1.01
N GLY A 114 -0.37 -0.22 -1.47
CA GLY A 114 0.40 0.93 -1.92
C GLY A 114 0.72 0.88 -3.40
N GLU A 115 0.40 1.95 -4.12
CA GLU A 115 0.56 1.96 -5.56
C GLU A 115 2.04 1.99 -5.99
N SER A 116 2.37 1.13 -6.95
CA SER A 116 3.73 0.99 -7.47
C SER A 116 4.19 2.10 -8.42
N PRO A 117 3.32 2.75 -9.23
CA PRO A 117 3.73 3.86 -10.07
C PRO A 117 3.86 5.14 -9.24
N ILE A 118 5.10 5.52 -8.97
CA ILE A 118 5.39 6.71 -8.17
C ILE A 118 5.02 7.97 -8.98
N ARG A 119 3.97 8.67 -8.52
CA ARG A 119 3.44 9.93 -9.08
C ARG A 119 3.42 11.01 -8.01
N GLY A 120 3.03 12.23 -8.37
CA GLY A 120 2.91 13.34 -7.40
C GLY A 120 1.82 13.11 -6.34
N ASN A 121 0.76 12.39 -6.69
CA ASN A 121 -0.39 12.07 -5.85
C ASN A 121 -0.40 10.61 -5.36
N VAL A 122 0.80 10.06 -5.17
CA VAL A 122 0.99 8.65 -4.80
C VAL A 122 0.43 8.36 -3.41
N SER A 123 -0.35 7.29 -3.27
CA SER A 123 -0.89 6.83 -1.98
C SER A 123 -0.14 5.61 -1.46
N HIS A 124 0.19 5.61 -0.18
CA HIS A 124 0.86 4.48 0.46
C HIS A 124 -0.14 3.39 0.84
N GLY A 125 0.39 2.18 0.99
CA GLY A 125 -0.32 1.06 1.59
C GLY A 125 0.01 0.87 3.06
N ASP A 126 -0.56 -0.18 3.62
CA ASP A 126 -0.40 -0.62 5.00
C ASP A 126 -0.08 -2.12 5.12
N GLY A 127 0.62 -2.67 4.14
CA GLY A 127 1.19 -4.03 4.17
C GLY A 127 0.50 -5.01 3.23
N VAL A 128 0.39 -6.26 3.65
CA VAL A 128 -0.17 -7.36 2.86
C VAL A 128 -1.43 -7.91 3.49
N TYR A 129 -2.45 -8.15 2.66
CA TYR A 129 -3.68 -8.84 3.04
C TYR A 129 -3.74 -10.22 2.39
N LYS A 130 -4.34 -11.19 3.09
CA LYS A 130 -4.60 -12.54 2.59
C LYS A 130 -6.10 -12.83 2.64
N SER A 131 -6.62 -13.42 1.58
CA SER A 131 -7.92 -14.09 1.54
C SER A 131 -7.72 -15.58 1.27
N THR A 132 -8.60 -16.42 1.83
CA THR A 132 -8.66 -17.87 1.58
C THR A 132 -10.02 -18.31 1.03
N ASP A 133 -10.85 -17.35 0.61
CA ASP A 133 -12.21 -17.56 0.12
C ASP A 133 -12.50 -16.73 -1.14
N ALA A 134 -11.46 -16.57 -1.97
CA ALA A 134 -11.48 -15.87 -3.25
C ALA A 134 -11.90 -14.39 -3.14
N GLY A 135 -11.58 -13.76 -2.02
CA GLY A 135 -11.76 -12.34 -1.74
C GLY A 135 -13.00 -11.99 -0.92
N LYS A 136 -13.74 -12.95 -0.36
CA LYS A 136 -14.94 -12.65 0.45
C LYS A 136 -14.55 -12.10 1.83
N THR A 137 -13.48 -12.63 2.42
CA THR A 137 -12.91 -12.15 3.67
C THR A 137 -11.40 -11.97 3.52
N TRP A 138 -10.85 -11.03 4.29
CA TRP A 138 -9.45 -10.68 4.26
C TRP A 138 -8.88 -10.57 5.66
N LYS A 139 -7.60 -10.91 5.80
CA LYS A 139 -6.81 -10.73 7.01
C LYS A 139 -5.50 -10.04 6.66
N ARG A 140 -5.11 -9.00 7.41
CA ARG A 140 -3.77 -8.42 7.29
C ARG A 140 -2.73 -9.41 7.82
N VAL A 141 -1.68 -9.64 7.04
CA VAL A 141 -0.64 -10.65 7.27
C VAL A 141 0.77 -10.04 7.27
N GLY A 142 0.92 -8.80 7.75
CA GLY A 142 2.24 -8.18 8.00
C GLY A 142 2.72 -7.21 6.92
N LEU A 143 3.99 -6.81 7.04
CA LEU A 143 4.68 -5.85 6.17
C LEU A 143 4.09 -4.42 6.22
N GLU A 144 3.48 -4.03 7.34
CA GLU A 144 2.72 -2.79 7.51
C GLU A 144 3.50 -1.53 7.14
N ASP A 145 4.81 -1.51 7.38
CA ASP A 145 5.67 -0.35 7.14
C ASP A 145 6.36 -0.36 5.76
N THR A 146 6.05 -1.33 4.89
CA THR A 146 6.64 -1.36 3.52
C THR A 146 6.12 -0.25 2.61
N ARG A 147 4.92 0.27 2.90
CA ARG A 147 4.21 1.31 2.14
C ARG A 147 3.93 0.94 0.70
N GLN A 148 4.92 0.97 -0.19
CA GLN A 148 4.72 0.72 -1.63
C GLN A 148 5.16 -0.68 -1.99
N ILE A 149 4.19 -1.54 -2.30
CA ILE A 149 4.44 -2.90 -2.79
C ILE A 149 4.28 -2.93 -4.31
N GLY A 150 5.32 -3.34 -5.02
CA GLY A 150 5.33 -3.41 -6.47
C GLY A 150 4.69 -4.67 -7.05
N ARG A 151 4.89 -5.80 -6.35
CA ARG A 151 4.42 -7.11 -6.82
C ARG A 151 4.25 -8.09 -5.68
N VAL A 152 3.27 -8.97 -5.82
CA VAL A 152 3.09 -10.16 -4.99
C VAL A 152 3.08 -11.38 -5.90
N ARG A 153 3.81 -12.44 -5.53
CA ARG A 153 3.84 -13.73 -6.24
C ARG A 153 3.64 -14.86 -5.24
N VAL A 154 2.75 -15.78 -5.55
CA VAL A 154 2.50 -16.98 -4.75
C VAL A 154 3.12 -18.15 -5.48
N HIS A 155 3.74 -19.07 -4.74
CA HIS A 155 4.31 -20.28 -5.33
C HIS A 155 3.19 -21.12 -5.98
N PRO A 156 3.37 -21.63 -7.22
CA PRO A 156 2.29 -22.20 -8.03
C PRO A 156 1.68 -23.48 -7.44
N ARG A 157 2.41 -24.17 -6.56
CA ARG A 157 1.99 -25.44 -5.94
C ARG A 157 1.89 -25.41 -4.42
N ASN A 158 2.17 -24.25 -3.80
CA ASN A 158 2.15 -24.14 -2.34
C ASN A 158 1.65 -22.74 -1.94
N PRO A 159 0.40 -22.60 -1.47
CA PRO A 159 -0.19 -21.31 -1.14
C PRO A 159 0.47 -20.61 0.05
N ASP A 160 1.27 -21.31 0.87
CA ASP A 160 1.94 -20.72 2.02
C ASP A 160 3.28 -20.06 1.67
N ILE A 161 3.82 -20.33 0.49
CA ILE A 161 5.04 -19.68 0.00
C ILE A 161 4.65 -18.48 -0.86
N VAL A 162 4.92 -17.29 -0.34
CA VAL A 162 4.61 -16.01 -0.99
C VAL A 162 5.82 -15.10 -0.98
N TYR A 163 6.01 -14.37 -2.08
CA TYR A 163 7.07 -13.40 -2.29
C TYR A 163 6.48 -12.01 -2.54
N VAL A 164 7.09 -10.99 -1.96
CA VAL A 164 6.66 -9.60 -2.06
C VAL A 164 7.84 -8.74 -2.49
N ALA A 165 7.66 -7.97 -3.58
CA ALA A 165 8.57 -6.91 -3.96
C ALA A 165 8.10 -5.61 -3.31
N ALA A 166 8.86 -5.14 -2.33
CA ALA A 166 8.61 -3.88 -1.66
C ALA A 166 9.57 -2.81 -2.21
N ILE A 167 9.00 -1.74 -2.74
CA ILE A 167 9.75 -0.54 -3.12
C ILE A 167 10.19 0.19 -1.85
N GLY A 168 9.34 0.19 -0.81
CA GLY A 168 9.58 0.86 0.46
C GLY A 168 9.01 2.28 0.49
N HIS A 169 9.50 3.09 1.42
CA HIS A 169 9.17 4.51 1.46
C HIS A 169 9.89 5.24 0.34
N ILE A 170 9.13 6.01 -0.43
CA ILE A 170 9.61 6.72 -1.61
C ILE A 170 9.99 8.17 -1.31
N PHE A 171 9.59 8.70 -0.14
CA PHE A 171 9.86 10.08 0.30
C PHE A 171 11.11 10.20 1.16
N GLY A 172 11.78 9.08 1.48
CA GLY A 172 12.99 9.07 2.31
C GLY A 172 13.65 7.70 2.38
N PRO A 173 14.91 7.63 2.84
CA PRO A 173 15.60 6.37 3.06
C PRO A 173 14.89 5.54 4.14
N ASN A 174 14.86 4.22 3.95
CA ASN A 174 14.30 3.25 4.89
C ASN A 174 14.75 1.83 4.49
N GLU A 175 14.72 0.91 5.46
CA GLU A 175 15.13 -0.47 5.24
C GLU A 175 13.96 -1.40 4.86
N GLN A 176 12.72 -0.92 4.89
CA GLN A 176 11.47 -1.64 4.68
C GLN A 176 11.20 -1.86 3.18
N ARG A 177 12.22 -2.35 2.47
CA ARG A 177 12.25 -2.55 1.03
C ARG A 177 13.05 -3.80 0.65
N GLY A 178 12.92 -4.21 -0.61
CA GLY A 178 13.55 -5.39 -1.16
C GLY A 178 12.57 -6.53 -1.38
N VAL A 179 13.08 -7.76 -1.43
CA VAL A 179 12.24 -8.95 -1.60
C VAL A 179 12.01 -9.60 -0.24
N PHE A 180 10.75 -9.74 0.13
CA PHE A 180 10.31 -10.47 1.30
C PHE A 180 9.72 -11.82 0.89
N ARG A 181 9.92 -12.84 1.71
CA ARG A 181 9.35 -14.18 1.55
C ARG A 181 8.67 -14.63 2.83
N SER A 182 7.49 -15.21 2.70
CA SER A 182 6.90 -16.04 3.75
C SER A 182 6.85 -17.50 3.29
N LYS A 183 6.94 -18.42 4.25
CA LYS A 183 6.79 -19.88 4.05
C LYS A 183 5.64 -20.47 4.87
N ASP A 184 4.90 -19.64 5.58
CA ASP A 184 3.83 -20.03 6.51
C ASP A 184 2.53 -19.23 6.25
N GLY A 185 2.39 -18.76 5.00
CA GLY A 185 1.21 -18.09 4.53
C GLY A 185 1.05 -16.66 5.04
N GLY A 186 2.15 -15.99 5.40
CA GLY A 186 2.19 -14.61 5.86
C GLY A 186 2.14 -14.46 7.38
N LYS A 187 2.35 -15.53 8.16
CA LYS A 187 2.49 -15.40 9.63
C LYS A 187 3.85 -14.79 9.98
N THR A 188 4.89 -15.16 9.23
CA THR A 188 6.24 -14.61 9.34
C THR A 188 6.79 -14.23 7.96
N TRP A 189 7.70 -13.24 7.95
CA TRP A 189 8.35 -12.74 6.74
C TRP A 189 9.86 -12.64 6.93
N GLU A 190 10.60 -13.07 5.92
CA GLU A 190 12.05 -12.99 5.82
C GLU A 190 12.44 -12.06 4.67
N LYS A 191 13.34 -11.11 4.90
CA LYS A 191 13.92 -10.27 3.85
C LYS A 191 15.04 -11.05 3.16
N ILE A 192 14.77 -11.61 1.99
CA ILE A 192 15.68 -12.52 1.27
C ILE A 192 16.60 -11.83 0.27
N LEU A 193 16.29 -10.58 -0.11
CA LEU A 193 17.15 -9.78 -0.98
C LEU A 193 17.00 -8.30 -0.64
N TYR A 194 18.10 -7.65 -0.31
CA TYR A 194 18.20 -6.24 0.05
C TYR A 194 19.41 -5.62 -0.67
N ARG A 195 19.30 -4.34 -1.04
CA ARG A 195 20.37 -3.62 -1.76
C ARG A 195 20.96 -2.50 -0.91
N ASN A 196 20.10 -1.57 -0.49
CA ASN A 196 20.41 -0.43 0.37
C ASN A 196 19.08 0.22 0.79
N ASP A 197 19.15 1.34 1.52
CA ASP A 197 18.02 2.05 2.10
C ASP A 197 17.24 2.92 1.10
N ARG A 198 17.61 2.88 -0.18
CA ARG A 198 17.06 3.71 -1.26
C ARG A 198 16.52 2.91 -2.46
N THR A 199 17.02 1.70 -2.67
CA THR A 199 16.66 0.82 -3.79
C THR A 199 15.76 -0.31 -3.33
N GLY A 200 14.53 -0.34 -3.82
CA GLY A 200 13.55 -1.38 -3.50
C GLY A 200 13.28 -2.32 -4.66
N ALA A 201 12.62 -3.45 -4.38
CA ALA A 201 12.16 -4.35 -5.42
C ALA A 201 10.82 -3.83 -6.00
N ILE A 202 10.68 -3.85 -7.32
CA ILE A 202 9.49 -3.35 -8.03
C ILE A 202 8.71 -4.47 -8.70
N ASP A 203 9.38 -5.53 -9.16
CA ASP A 203 8.71 -6.64 -9.84
C ASP A 203 9.34 -7.98 -9.50
N LEU A 204 8.53 -9.03 -9.60
CA LEU A 204 8.91 -10.42 -9.36
C LEU A 204 8.29 -11.33 -10.41
N VAL A 205 9.08 -12.29 -10.88
CA VAL A 205 8.60 -13.38 -11.74
C VAL A 205 9.18 -14.69 -11.24
N ILE A 206 8.32 -15.66 -10.95
CA ILE A 206 8.72 -17.04 -10.70
C ILE A 206 8.87 -17.72 -12.06
N ASP A 207 9.97 -18.45 -12.28
CA ASP A 207 10.15 -19.20 -13.52
C ASP A 207 9.04 -20.27 -13.65
N PRO A 208 8.25 -20.26 -14.74
CA PRO A 208 7.11 -21.17 -14.90
C PRO A 208 7.54 -22.63 -15.06
N THR A 209 8.79 -22.89 -15.44
CA THR A 209 9.35 -24.24 -15.59
C THR A 209 10.06 -24.73 -14.33
N ASN A 210 10.48 -23.82 -13.45
CA ASN A 210 11.16 -24.15 -12.21
C ASN A 210 10.86 -23.13 -11.10
N ALA A 211 9.87 -23.44 -10.24
CA ALA A 211 9.43 -22.55 -9.17
C ALA A 211 10.48 -22.24 -8.07
N ASN A 212 11.68 -22.86 -8.12
CA ASN A 212 12.81 -22.50 -7.27
C ASN A 212 13.60 -21.29 -7.79
N ILE A 213 13.35 -20.86 -9.04
CA ILE A 213 14.01 -19.72 -9.66
C ILE A 213 13.07 -18.51 -9.57
N LEU A 214 13.58 -17.45 -8.94
CA LEU A 214 12.92 -16.16 -8.84
C LEU A 214 13.75 -15.09 -9.54
N TYR A 215 13.12 -14.32 -10.42
CA TYR A 215 13.69 -13.10 -11.00
C TYR A 215 13.11 -11.89 -10.28
N ALA A 216 13.97 -10.93 -9.94
CA ALA A 216 13.58 -9.70 -9.25
C ALA A 216 14.12 -8.47 -9.96
N GLY A 217 13.23 -7.50 -10.21
CA GLY A 217 13.60 -6.16 -10.65
C GLY A 217 13.72 -5.21 -9.47
N PHE A 218 14.82 -4.46 -9.42
CA PHE A 218 15.06 -3.43 -8.42
C PHE A 218 15.10 -2.05 -9.06
N TRP A 219 14.56 -1.07 -8.33
CA TRP A 219 14.45 0.32 -8.74
C TRP A 219 14.92 1.23 -7.61
N ASP A 220 16.00 1.96 -7.88
CA ASP A 220 16.41 3.10 -7.06
C ASP A 220 15.56 4.30 -7.45
N VAL A 221 14.72 4.74 -6.51
CA VAL A 221 13.77 5.84 -6.72
C VAL A 221 13.56 6.65 -5.45
N ARG A 222 13.51 7.96 -5.62
CA ARG A 222 13.18 8.93 -4.57
C ARG A 222 12.27 10.02 -5.10
N ARG A 223 11.25 10.35 -4.33
CA ARG A 223 10.33 11.45 -4.59
C ARG A 223 10.54 12.54 -3.54
N THR A 224 10.64 13.78 -4.01
CA THR A 224 10.52 14.99 -3.18
C THR A 224 9.28 15.77 -3.63
N PRO A 225 8.86 16.82 -2.92
CA PRO A 225 7.75 17.67 -3.36
C PRO A 225 7.94 18.26 -4.77
N TYR A 226 9.18 18.40 -5.25
CA TYR A 226 9.52 19.09 -6.50
C TYR A 226 10.35 18.26 -7.49
N SER A 227 10.82 17.05 -7.14
CA SER A 227 11.66 16.22 -8.02
C SER A 227 11.36 14.72 -7.92
N LEU A 228 11.68 14.00 -8.98
CA LEU A 228 11.71 12.54 -9.02
C LEU A 228 13.12 12.12 -9.45
N GLU A 229 13.85 11.47 -8.56
CA GLU A 229 15.12 10.85 -8.85
C GLU A 229 14.87 9.37 -9.17
N SER A 230 15.39 8.88 -10.30
CA SER A 230 15.14 7.53 -10.79
C SER A 230 16.37 6.96 -11.49
N GLY A 231 16.64 5.67 -11.32
CA GLY A 231 17.70 4.97 -12.06
C GLY A 231 19.08 5.04 -11.42
N GLY A 232 19.17 5.00 -10.09
CA GLY A 232 20.43 4.92 -9.36
C GLY A 232 21.12 3.55 -9.45
N ALA A 233 22.37 3.47 -8.98
CA ALA A 233 23.28 2.33 -9.12
C ALA A 233 22.80 1.02 -8.44
N GLY A 234 21.81 1.10 -7.54
CA GLY A 234 21.19 -0.09 -6.96
C GLY A 234 20.17 -0.79 -7.88
N SER A 235 19.73 -0.13 -8.94
CA SER A 235 18.75 -0.68 -9.89
C SER A 235 19.33 -1.85 -10.68
N GLY A 236 18.50 -2.83 -11.04
CA GLY A 236 18.95 -3.97 -11.83
C GLY A 236 18.01 -5.17 -11.81
N LEU A 237 18.37 -6.20 -12.57
CA LEU A 237 17.70 -7.49 -12.58
C LEU A 237 18.55 -8.52 -11.84
N PHE A 238 17.90 -9.33 -11.02
CA PHE A 238 18.54 -10.34 -10.18
C PHE A 238 17.85 -11.69 -10.38
N LYS A 239 18.62 -12.76 -10.24
CA LYS A 239 18.16 -14.15 -10.29
C LYS A 239 18.66 -14.87 -9.03
N SER A 240 17.80 -15.67 -8.40
CA SER A 240 18.15 -16.56 -7.28
C SER A 240 19.10 -17.69 -7.66
#